data_AF-A0A381WVP3-F1
#
_entry.id   AF-A0A381WVP3-F1
#
_cell.length_a   1.000
_cell.length_b   1.000
_cell.length_c   1.000
_cell.angle_alpha   90.00
_cell.angle_beta   90.00
_cell.angle_gamma   90.00
#
_symmetry.space_group_name_H-M   'P 1'
#
loop_
_entity.id
_entity.type
_entity.pdbx_description
1 polymer ?
#
loop_
_entity_poly.entity_id
_entity_poly.type
_entity_poly.pdbx_seq_one_letter_code
_entity_poly.pdbx_strand_id
1 'polypeptide(L)'
;MRTARPHFVGRQTGSVFTHLHVHTEYSMLDGISRIPNLVARTKELGMESLAITDHGTFYGVVDFYSACKEVGIKPIIGCEVYVAHNSRFDKDPSERSPNHLVLLARDNTGYRNLMQLVTKAHVDGFHYRPRIDKGLLEEFGEGLAVLSACPSAEVPRLLADDNDEEAAKAAGWYKERFGDGYFLEIQRHEHVPQLPKINQGLITLGQKLDIPLIVTNDAHYVNQVESPLQDIYICIQTSTTVNDERRLRMEDDSYYIKSPAEMAQLFPDFLPALETTQLVSDMCNVELDFGQTHLPKYPTPNDIDADEYLAQLCAEGFKHRYPHPTAESEERLRYELDVIRHTRFANYFLVVWDIIDFVRRSDILYGVRGSAAASVALYCLGITDVDPLEYRLVFERFLNLERKEMPDIDLDFQDDRRDEVLHYVIDRYGNDRVAQIITFGTMGAKAALRDVGRALGMGYGDVDRIAKMVPLKARTLEDALRVSPELKTAYEQEPNVAKLVNDAQGLEGIVHHVSTHAAGVLIADEPLTETVPLQRPVRGDESSPVLMTQFSMDPVAHLGLLKMDFLGLTNLTILDRAVKLVRESQGVEIDLQTLALDDETTYDLLSSGNTNDLFQLESAGMQRYI
;
A
#
# COMPACT_ATOMS: atom_id res chain seq x y z
N MET A 1 12.21 47.15 27.04
CA MET A 1 10.86 46.55 27.03
C MET A 1 11.03 45.04 27.03
N ARG A 2 10.74 44.39 28.15
CA ARG A 2 10.77 42.91 28.30
C ARG A 2 9.34 42.43 28.09
N THR A 3 9.08 41.69 27.02
CA THR A 3 7.79 41.05 26.77
C THR A 3 7.70 39.74 27.55
N ALA A 4 6.54 39.56 28.20
CA ALA A 4 6.25 38.52 29.18
C ALA A 4 6.07 37.13 28.53
N ARG A 5 6.55 36.09 29.23
CA ARG A 5 6.21 34.68 28.95
C ARG A 5 4.75 34.42 29.35
N PRO A 6 3.97 33.65 28.57
CA PRO A 6 2.61 33.31 28.94
C PRO A 6 2.58 32.27 30.06
N HIS A 7 1.75 32.52 31.07
CA HIS A 7 1.43 31.57 32.14
C HIS A 7 0.43 30.53 31.61
N PHE A 8 0.79 29.25 31.64
CA PHE A 8 -0.14 28.13 31.45
C PHE A 8 -0.78 27.74 32.78
N VAL A 9 -2.11 27.62 32.77
CA VAL A 9 -2.95 27.15 33.88
C VAL A 9 -2.84 25.63 33.97
N GLY A 10 -2.66 25.11 35.19
CA GLY A 10 -2.22 23.74 35.46
C GLY A 10 -3.08 22.61 34.89
N ARG A 11 -2.47 21.81 34.01
CA ARG A 11 -2.80 20.37 33.83
C ARG A 11 -2.08 19.58 34.93
N GLN A 12 -2.71 18.51 35.43
CA GLN A 12 -2.08 17.55 36.34
C GLN A 12 -0.74 17.08 35.75
N THR A 13 0.31 17.09 36.56
CA THR A 13 1.69 16.77 36.16
C THR A 13 1.85 15.26 35.94
N GLY A 14 1.38 14.76 34.79
CA GLY A 14 1.95 13.58 34.14
C GLY A 14 3.03 14.05 33.16
N SER A 15 4.14 13.32 33.04
CA SER A 15 5.13 13.59 31.98
C SER A 15 4.44 13.52 30.63
N VAL A 16 4.57 14.55 29.79
CA VAL A 16 4.05 14.55 28.42
C VAL A 16 5.10 13.92 27.53
N PHE A 17 4.71 12.93 26.71
CA PHE A 17 5.60 12.20 25.82
C PHE A 17 4.80 11.60 24.66
N THR A 18 5.47 11.41 23.52
CA THR A 18 4.95 10.74 22.34
C THR A 18 6.08 9.97 21.65
N HIS A 19 5.76 8.81 21.08
CA HIS A 19 6.73 8.06 20.30
C HIS A 19 6.85 8.62 18.89
N LEU A 20 8.08 9.03 18.53
CA LEU A 20 8.42 9.58 17.22
C LEU A 20 9.15 8.59 16.29
N HIS A 21 9.57 7.44 16.82
CA HIS A 21 10.29 6.39 16.09
C HIS A 21 9.57 5.07 16.36
N VAL A 22 8.70 4.68 15.42
CA VAL A 22 7.76 3.56 15.56
C VAL A 22 7.60 2.83 14.24
N HIS A 23 7.80 1.53 14.29
CA HIS A 23 7.65 0.58 13.20
C HIS A 23 6.33 -0.18 13.36
N THR A 24 5.56 -0.17 12.28
CA THR A 24 4.31 -0.92 12.15
C THR A 24 4.57 -2.27 11.48
N GLU A 25 3.51 -3.05 11.30
CA GLU A 25 3.54 -4.28 10.49
C GLU A 25 4.00 -4.07 9.03
N TYR A 26 4.06 -2.83 8.56
CA TYR A 26 4.55 -2.48 7.24
C TYR A 26 6.08 -2.36 7.16
N SER A 27 6.79 -2.31 8.29
CA SER A 27 8.23 -2.59 8.37
C SER A 27 8.45 -4.10 8.29
N MET A 28 8.29 -4.66 7.07
CA MET A 28 8.10 -6.10 6.86
C MET A 28 9.26 -7.01 7.32
N LEU A 29 10.41 -6.46 7.71
CA LEU A 29 11.54 -7.25 8.23
C LEU A 29 11.39 -7.62 9.71
N ASP A 30 10.93 -6.68 10.53
CA ASP A 30 11.09 -6.68 11.98
C ASP A 30 9.96 -5.99 12.76
N GLY A 31 9.06 -5.26 12.10
CA GLY A 31 7.89 -4.65 12.70
C GLY A 31 6.69 -5.61 12.76
N ILE A 32 6.10 -5.75 13.94
CA ILE A 32 4.87 -6.54 14.15
C ILE A 32 3.73 -5.72 14.79
N SER A 33 3.93 -4.41 14.95
CA SER A 33 2.92 -3.52 15.51
C SER A 33 1.77 -3.27 14.53
N ARG A 34 0.64 -3.96 14.73
CA ARG A 34 -0.55 -3.70 13.92
C ARG A 34 -1.11 -2.33 14.22
N ILE A 35 -1.44 -1.57 13.17
CA ILE A 35 -1.89 -0.17 13.31
C ILE A 35 -3.05 -0.01 14.31
N PRO A 36 -4.14 -0.81 14.25
CA PRO A 36 -5.24 -0.65 15.21
C PRO A 36 -4.82 -0.89 16.66
N ASN A 37 -3.99 -1.90 16.92
CA ASN A 37 -3.51 -2.23 18.26
C ASN A 37 -2.55 -1.15 18.79
N LEU A 38 -1.67 -0.66 17.92
CA LEU A 38 -0.72 0.41 18.22
C LEU A 38 -1.43 1.71 18.62
N VAL A 39 -2.44 2.10 17.85
CA VAL A 39 -3.25 3.30 18.10
C VAL A 39 -4.10 3.15 19.37
N ALA A 40 -4.73 1.99 19.57
CA ALA A 40 -5.50 1.70 20.77
C ALA A 40 -4.61 1.78 22.03
N ARG A 41 -3.44 1.12 22.00
CA ARG A 41 -2.48 1.14 23.11
C ARG A 41 -1.99 2.54 23.43
N THR A 42 -1.72 3.34 22.41
CA THR A 42 -1.30 4.74 22.59
C THR A 42 -2.35 5.54 23.35
N LYS A 43 -3.62 5.37 23.00
CA LYS A 43 -4.74 6.02 23.67
C LYS A 43 -4.93 5.53 25.10
N GLU A 44 -4.80 4.22 25.35
CA GLU A 44 -4.83 3.64 26.70
C GLU A 44 -3.75 4.23 27.62
N LEU A 45 -2.57 4.51 27.07
CA LEU A 45 -1.44 5.10 27.79
C LEU A 45 -1.55 6.62 28.00
N GLY A 46 -2.62 7.25 27.48
CA GLY A 46 -2.91 8.66 27.68
C GLY A 46 -2.08 9.63 26.82
N MET A 47 -1.45 9.14 25.74
CA MET A 47 -0.75 10.00 24.78
C MET A 47 -1.75 10.63 23.80
N GLU A 48 -1.47 11.86 23.34
CA GLU A 48 -2.33 12.60 22.41
C GLU A 48 -1.85 12.52 20.94
N SER A 49 -0.65 11.98 20.69
CA SER A 49 -0.04 11.88 19.36
C SER A 49 0.82 10.62 19.22
N LEU A 50 1.05 10.18 17.98
CA LEU A 50 1.87 9.01 17.63
C LEU A 50 2.45 9.17 16.23
N ALA A 51 3.71 8.76 16.05
CA ALA A 51 4.33 8.69 14.74
C ALA A 51 4.24 7.32 14.08
N ILE A 52 4.29 7.32 12.74
CA ILE A 52 4.62 6.18 11.90
C ILE A 52 5.95 6.49 11.20
N THR A 53 6.95 5.63 11.34
CA THR A 53 8.28 5.81 10.72
C THR A 53 8.80 4.48 10.17
N ASP A 54 7.97 3.80 9.38
CA ASP A 54 8.35 2.51 8.80
C ASP A 54 9.61 2.58 7.94
N HIS A 55 10.31 1.45 7.85
CA HIS A 55 11.57 1.33 7.12
C HIS A 55 11.39 1.60 5.62
N GLY A 56 11.90 2.74 5.16
CA GLY A 56 12.04 3.12 3.76
C GLY A 56 10.76 3.04 2.92
N THR A 57 9.58 3.03 3.53
CA THR A 57 8.30 2.73 2.86
C THR A 57 7.17 3.54 3.47
N PHE A 58 6.11 3.73 2.68
CA PHE A 58 4.92 4.48 3.08
C PHE A 58 3.66 3.62 3.18
N TYR A 59 3.77 2.29 3.10
CA TYR A 59 2.65 1.36 2.91
C TYR A 59 1.43 1.63 3.81
N GLY A 60 1.66 1.85 5.11
CA GLY A 60 0.59 2.01 6.11
C GLY A 60 0.15 3.45 6.42
N VAL A 61 0.68 4.46 5.74
CA VAL A 61 0.50 5.87 6.14
C VAL A 61 -0.97 6.31 6.17
N VAL A 62 -1.74 5.97 5.15
CA VAL A 62 -3.16 6.37 5.04
C VAL A 62 -4.01 5.61 6.06
N ASP A 63 -3.78 4.30 6.23
CA ASP A 63 -4.45 3.47 7.23
C ASP A 63 -4.16 3.98 8.65
N PHE A 64 -2.89 4.29 8.93
CA PHE A 64 -2.44 4.87 10.20
C PHE A 64 -3.07 6.21 10.49
N TYR A 65 -3.03 7.13 9.51
CA TYR A 65 -3.65 8.45 9.63
C TYR A 65 -5.13 8.33 9.96
N SER A 66 -5.85 7.46 9.24
CA SER A 66 -7.28 7.24 9.42
C SER A 66 -7.60 6.64 10.79
N ALA A 67 -6.86 5.60 11.21
CA ALA A 67 -7.02 4.96 12.51
C ALA A 67 -6.76 5.95 13.68
N CYS A 68 -5.70 6.76 13.58
CA CYS A 68 -5.41 7.81 14.56
C CYS A 68 -6.55 8.83 14.66
N LYS A 69 -7.03 9.35 13.52
CA LYS A 69 -8.10 10.35 13.47
C LYS A 69 -9.41 9.82 14.05
N GLU A 70 -9.76 8.57 13.79
CA GLU A 70 -10.99 7.94 14.32
C GLU A 70 -11.05 7.97 15.85
N VAL A 71 -9.91 7.77 16.52
CA VAL A 71 -9.85 7.74 17.98
C VAL A 71 -9.38 9.05 18.61
N GLY A 72 -9.11 10.08 17.82
CA GLY A 72 -8.66 11.40 18.29
C GLY A 72 -7.17 11.47 18.69
N ILE A 73 -6.33 10.58 18.17
CA ILE A 73 -4.87 10.67 18.26
C ILE A 73 -4.37 11.52 17.09
N LYS A 74 -3.44 12.44 17.34
CA LYS A 74 -2.77 13.21 16.28
C LYS A 74 -1.73 12.30 15.56
N PRO A 75 -1.92 11.99 14.26
CA PRO A 75 -0.91 11.24 13.51
C PRO A 75 0.27 12.13 13.15
N ILE A 76 1.49 11.61 13.32
CA ILE A 76 2.74 12.22 12.86
C ILE A 76 3.28 11.33 11.74
N ILE A 77 3.39 11.88 10.54
CA ILE A 77 3.80 11.09 9.37
C ILE A 77 5.31 11.21 9.19
N GLY A 78 5.99 10.07 9.13
CA GLY A 78 7.43 10.00 8.92
C GLY A 78 7.86 8.72 8.21
N CYS A 79 9.16 8.55 8.10
CA CYS A 79 9.79 7.34 7.57
C CYS A 79 11.24 7.27 8.08
N GLU A 80 11.65 6.08 8.51
CA GLU A 80 13.08 5.80 8.71
C GLU A 80 13.68 5.42 7.37
N VAL A 81 14.37 6.36 6.74
CA VAL A 81 14.98 6.19 5.42
C VAL A 81 16.37 5.59 5.52
N TYR A 82 16.75 4.82 4.50
CA TYR A 82 18.12 4.37 4.33
C TYR A 82 18.93 5.42 3.56
N VAL A 83 20.07 5.84 4.08
CA VAL A 83 20.98 6.80 3.46
C VAL A 83 22.23 6.06 3.02
N ALA A 84 22.51 6.09 1.71
CA ALA A 84 23.72 5.52 1.14
C ALA A 84 24.96 6.20 1.71
N HIS A 85 26.09 5.50 1.78
CA HIS A 85 27.30 6.06 2.37
C HIS A 85 27.88 7.21 1.53
N ASN A 86 27.75 7.13 0.19
CA ASN A 86 28.17 8.18 -0.72
C ASN A 86 27.04 8.55 -1.70
N SER A 87 26.72 7.67 -2.66
CA SER A 87 25.67 7.90 -3.65
C SER A 87 24.63 6.80 -3.64
N ARG A 88 23.36 7.16 -3.85
CA ARG A 88 22.27 6.19 -4.02
C ARG A 88 22.46 5.25 -5.22
N PHE A 89 23.32 5.62 -6.17
CA PHE A 89 23.63 4.80 -7.34
C PHE A 89 24.74 3.77 -7.11
N ASP A 90 25.43 3.84 -5.97
CA ASP A 90 26.49 2.89 -5.64
C ASP A 90 25.89 1.51 -5.38
N LYS A 91 26.48 0.47 -5.99
CA LYS A 91 26.05 -0.94 -5.89
C LYS A 91 27.13 -1.83 -5.25
N ASP A 92 27.97 -1.26 -4.38
CA ASP A 92 29.05 -2.01 -3.73
C ASP A 92 28.56 -2.76 -2.47
N PRO A 93 29.30 -3.78 -1.99
CA PRO A 93 28.85 -4.61 -0.86
C PRO A 93 28.68 -3.88 0.47
N SER A 94 29.31 -2.71 0.68
CA SER A 94 29.17 -1.96 1.93
C SER A 94 27.74 -1.43 2.12
N GLU A 95 27.04 -1.20 1.00
CA GLU A 95 25.66 -0.73 0.93
C GLU A 95 24.62 -1.78 1.36
N ARG A 96 25.05 -2.96 1.80
CA ARG A 96 24.17 -3.91 2.53
C ARG A 96 23.74 -3.38 3.89
N SER A 97 24.49 -2.43 4.45
CA SER A 97 24.24 -1.83 5.76
C SER A 97 24.27 -0.30 5.66
N PRO A 98 23.32 0.30 4.90
CA PRO A 98 23.23 1.75 4.75
C PRO A 98 22.93 2.41 6.10
N ASN A 99 23.19 3.72 6.20
CA ASN A 99 22.90 4.47 7.41
C ASN A 99 21.40 4.70 7.56
N HIS A 100 20.89 4.74 8.78
CA HIS A 100 19.50 5.11 9.04
C HIS A 100 19.35 6.61 9.30
N LEU A 101 18.17 7.16 9.01
CA LEU A 101 17.79 8.53 9.32
C LEU A 101 16.27 8.61 9.47
N VAL A 102 15.75 9.18 10.55
CA VAL A 102 14.30 9.37 10.71
C VAL A 102 13.92 10.74 10.21
N LEU A 103 12.97 10.78 9.28
CA LEU A 103 12.39 12.01 8.76
C LEU A 103 10.92 12.09 9.13
N LEU A 104 10.49 13.23 9.67
CA LEU A 104 9.11 13.54 10.01
C LEU A 104 8.62 14.73 9.18
N ALA A 105 7.43 14.63 8.61
CA ALA A 105 6.80 15.72 7.88
C ALA A 105 6.23 16.76 8.86
N ARG A 106 6.77 17.99 8.82
CA ARG A 106 6.27 19.09 9.65
C ARG A 106 4.97 19.67 9.15
N ASP A 107 4.76 19.62 7.85
CA ASP A 107 3.60 20.15 7.14
C ASP A 107 3.38 19.38 5.83
N ASN A 108 2.37 19.77 5.06
CA ASN A 108 2.07 19.15 3.77
C ASN A 108 3.20 19.30 2.73
N THR A 109 4.09 20.29 2.86
CA THR A 109 5.29 20.39 2.00
C THR A 109 6.30 19.33 2.39
N GLY A 110 6.55 19.15 3.69
CA GLY A 110 7.35 18.04 4.20
C GLY A 110 6.80 16.68 3.79
N TYR A 111 5.47 16.51 3.82
CA TYR A 111 4.81 15.27 3.39
C TYR A 111 5.05 14.95 1.91
N ARG A 112 4.87 15.94 1.02
CA ARG A 112 5.18 15.80 -0.41
C ARG A 112 6.65 15.47 -0.64
N ASN A 113 7.55 16.16 0.05
CA ASN A 113 8.98 15.91 -0.03
C ASN A 113 9.36 14.50 0.46
N LEU A 114 8.74 14.00 1.53
CA LEU A 114 8.92 12.62 1.98
C LEU A 114 8.48 11.61 0.92
N MET A 115 7.32 11.82 0.28
CA MET A 115 6.85 10.96 -0.81
C MET A 115 7.84 10.94 -1.98
N GLN A 116 8.42 12.10 -2.33
CA GLN A 116 9.45 12.21 -3.36
C GLN A 116 10.73 11.47 -2.97
N LEU A 117 11.20 11.63 -1.74
CA LEU A 117 12.38 10.94 -1.21
C LEU A 117 12.21 9.42 -1.24
N VAL A 118 11.08 8.92 -0.70
CA VAL A 118 10.77 7.48 -0.68
C VAL A 118 10.62 6.94 -2.10
N THR A 119 9.95 7.67 -2.99
CA THR A 119 9.81 7.26 -4.40
C THR A 119 11.17 7.14 -5.07
N LYS A 120 12.03 8.15 -4.96
CA LYS A 120 13.38 8.12 -5.55
C LYS A 120 14.25 7.03 -4.94
N ALA A 121 14.08 6.74 -3.64
CA ALA A 121 14.78 5.65 -2.98
C ALA A 121 14.45 4.28 -3.60
N HIS A 122 13.17 4.05 -3.94
CA HIS A 122 12.70 2.80 -4.56
C HIS A 122 12.94 2.72 -6.07
N VAL A 123 12.86 3.84 -6.79
CA VAL A 123 12.98 3.88 -8.25
C VAL A 123 14.43 3.98 -8.71
N ASP A 124 15.23 4.83 -8.05
CA ASP A 124 16.61 5.14 -8.45
C ASP A 124 17.66 4.49 -7.53
N GLY A 125 17.38 4.46 -6.22
CA GLY A 125 18.37 4.13 -5.18
C GLY A 125 18.35 2.69 -4.66
N PHE A 126 17.52 1.82 -5.23
CA PHE A 126 17.29 0.48 -4.69
C PHE A 126 18.49 -0.45 -4.91
N HIS A 127 19.13 -0.86 -3.80
CA HIS A 127 20.14 -1.91 -3.78
C HIS A 127 20.17 -2.55 -2.39
N TYR A 128 19.65 -3.79 -2.26
CA TYR A 128 19.30 -4.45 -0.99
C TYR A 128 18.19 -3.75 -0.17
N ARG A 129 18.22 -2.41 -0.12
CA ARG A 129 17.26 -1.50 0.51
C ARG A 129 17.02 -0.28 -0.40
N PRO A 130 15.86 0.39 -0.30
CA PRO A 130 15.59 1.64 -1.00
C PRO A 130 16.37 2.80 -0.34
N ARG A 131 17.43 3.31 -0.98
CA ARG A 131 18.32 4.30 -0.37
C ARG A 131 18.19 5.68 -0.99
N ILE A 132 18.27 6.72 -0.16
CA ILE A 132 18.50 8.10 -0.59
C ILE A 132 19.97 8.48 -0.43
N ASP A 133 20.33 9.69 -0.83
CA ASP A 133 21.62 10.31 -0.56
C ASP A 133 21.46 11.75 -0.06
N LYS A 134 22.58 12.37 0.35
CA LYS A 134 22.59 13.76 0.83
C LYS A 134 22.15 14.77 -0.25
N GLY A 135 22.36 14.47 -1.54
CA GLY A 135 21.89 15.32 -2.63
C GLY A 135 20.35 15.36 -2.71
N LEU A 136 19.68 14.23 -2.51
CA LEU A 136 18.22 14.21 -2.40
C LEU A 136 17.71 14.94 -1.15
N LEU A 137 18.41 14.84 -0.02
CA LEU A 137 18.09 15.62 1.18
C LEU A 137 18.31 17.12 0.97
N GLU A 138 19.26 17.51 0.12
CA GLU A 138 19.44 18.89 -0.32
C GLU A 138 18.27 19.38 -1.16
N GLU A 139 17.73 18.55 -2.05
CA GLU A 139 16.62 18.91 -2.94
C GLU A 139 15.26 18.92 -2.20
N PHE A 140 14.97 17.87 -1.40
CA PHE A 140 13.67 17.62 -0.78
C PHE A 140 13.69 17.76 0.75
N GLY A 141 14.60 18.58 1.29
CA GLY A 141 14.73 18.77 2.75
C GLY A 141 13.73 19.75 3.40
N GLU A 142 12.98 20.52 2.60
CA GLU A 142 12.06 21.53 3.13
C GLU A 142 10.86 20.90 3.85
N GLY A 143 10.42 21.51 4.95
CA GLY A 143 9.27 21.02 5.73
C GLY A 143 9.55 19.75 6.53
N LEU A 144 10.80 19.32 6.67
CA LEU A 144 11.18 18.11 7.42
C LEU A 144 11.72 18.43 8.82
N ALA A 145 11.40 17.57 9.78
CA ALA A 145 12.14 17.40 11.01
C ALA A 145 12.96 16.11 10.91
N VAL A 146 14.22 16.16 11.31
CA VAL A 146 15.21 15.11 11.07
C VAL A 146 15.79 14.66 12.41
N LEU A 147 15.71 13.36 12.69
CA LEU A 147 16.26 12.77 13.90
C LEU A 147 17.50 11.96 13.53
N SER A 148 18.54 12.01 14.38
CA SER A 148 19.79 11.27 14.14
C SER A 148 19.65 9.74 14.18
N ALA A 149 18.45 9.20 14.45
CA ALA A 149 18.08 7.79 14.37
C ALA A 149 18.83 6.85 15.33
N CYS A 150 18.74 5.55 15.06
CA CYS A 150 19.25 4.45 15.88
C CYS A 150 20.77 4.26 15.75
N PRO A 151 21.40 3.29 16.46
CA PRO A 151 22.85 3.03 16.38
C PRO A 151 23.40 2.75 14.97
N SER A 152 22.54 2.36 14.01
CA SER A 152 22.89 2.14 12.60
C SER A 152 22.99 3.43 11.78
N ALA A 153 22.72 4.59 12.36
CA ALA A 153 22.79 5.88 11.68
C ALA A 153 24.20 6.46 11.59
N GLU A 154 24.40 7.42 10.68
CA GLU A 154 25.72 7.98 10.35
C GLU A 154 26.47 8.53 11.58
N VAL A 155 25.81 9.39 12.36
CA VAL A 155 26.42 10.03 13.53
C VAL A 155 26.66 9.01 14.67
N PRO A 156 25.66 8.21 15.10
CA PRO A 156 25.86 7.14 16.08
C PRO A 156 26.98 6.15 15.72
N ARG A 157 27.07 5.73 14.46
CA ARG A 157 28.10 4.78 13.99
C ARG A 157 29.50 5.38 14.07
N LEU A 158 29.67 6.65 13.70
CA LEU A 158 30.97 7.34 13.83
C LEU A 158 31.39 7.48 15.31
N LEU A 159 30.45 7.73 16.22
CA LEU A 159 30.73 7.77 17.66
C LEU A 159 31.07 6.39 18.22
N ALA A 160 30.41 5.34 17.73
CA ALA A 160 30.71 3.97 18.09
C ALA A 160 32.16 3.60 17.71
N ASP A 161 32.62 4.05 16.54
CA ASP A 161 33.95 3.82 15.97
C ASP A 161 35.05 4.77 16.50
N ASP A 162 34.80 5.54 17.57
CA ASP A 162 35.73 6.52 18.17
C ASP A 162 36.15 7.66 17.21
N ASN A 163 35.31 7.99 16.22
CA ASN A 163 35.56 9.03 15.23
C ASN A 163 34.76 10.31 15.49
N ASP A 164 34.96 10.89 16.68
CA ASP A 164 34.23 12.06 17.18
C ASP A 164 34.32 13.30 16.26
N GLU A 165 35.46 13.47 15.57
CA GLU A 165 35.65 14.60 14.65
C GLU A 165 34.77 14.50 13.41
N GLU A 166 34.70 13.32 12.79
CA GLU A 166 33.80 13.08 11.66
C GLU A 166 32.34 13.06 12.09
N ALA A 167 32.02 12.54 13.27
CA ALA A 167 30.67 12.61 13.84
C ALA A 167 30.20 14.06 13.99
N ALA A 168 31.07 14.95 14.47
CA ALA A 168 30.79 16.38 14.59
C ALA A 168 30.60 17.06 13.23
N LYS A 169 31.37 16.67 12.20
CA LYS A 169 31.20 17.19 10.83
C LYS A 169 29.88 16.74 10.23
N ALA A 170 29.52 15.46 10.37
CA ALA A 170 28.26 14.91 9.89
C ALA A 170 27.06 15.60 10.56
N ALA A 171 27.04 15.68 11.90
CA ALA A 171 26.00 16.38 12.65
C ALA A 171 25.94 17.88 12.29
N GLY A 172 27.10 18.50 12.05
CA GLY A 172 27.21 19.89 11.60
C GLY A 172 26.56 20.12 10.23
N TRP A 173 26.74 19.19 9.28
CA TRP A 173 26.10 19.24 7.97
C TRP A 173 24.57 19.18 8.08
N TYR A 174 24.02 18.25 8.87
CA TYR A 174 22.57 18.18 9.09
C TYR A 174 22.04 19.45 9.78
N LYS A 175 22.76 19.97 10.78
CA LYS A 175 22.38 21.24 11.43
C LYS A 175 22.39 22.40 10.44
N GLU A 176 23.41 22.52 9.60
CA GLU A 176 23.49 23.58 8.59
C GLU A 176 22.34 23.48 7.58
N ARG A 177 21.98 22.26 7.16
CA ARG A 177 20.95 22.03 6.15
C ARG A 177 19.52 22.21 6.67
N PHE A 178 19.24 21.73 7.89
CA PHE A 178 17.89 21.66 8.45
C PHE A 178 17.64 22.69 9.58
N GLY A 179 18.69 23.37 10.06
CA GLY A 179 18.60 24.39 11.10
C GLY A 179 17.97 23.84 12.38
N ASP A 180 16.91 24.50 12.85
CA ASP A 180 16.11 24.10 14.01
C ASP A 180 15.28 22.82 13.78
N GLY A 181 15.34 22.24 12.57
CA GLY A 181 14.68 21.00 12.21
C GLY A 181 15.52 19.74 12.47
N TYR A 182 16.76 19.85 12.94
CA TYR A 182 17.62 18.69 13.23
C TYR A 182 17.74 18.41 14.73
N PHE A 183 17.57 17.15 15.12
CA PHE A 183 17.57 16.68 16.51
C PHE A 183 18.48 15.47 16.68
N LEU A 184 19.20 15.42 17.80
CA LEU A 184 19.96 14.23 18.18
C LEU A 184 19.07 13.30 19.02
N GLU A 185 18.94 12.07 18.55
CA GLU A 185 18.07 11.06 19.10
C GLU A 185 18.80 10.17 20.11
N ILE A 186 18.26 10.10 21.32
CA ILE A 186 18.81 9.28 22.41
C ILE A 186 17.85 8.14 22.73
N GLN A 187 18.37 6.92 22.72
CA GLN A 187 17.64 5.69 23.03
C GLN A 187 18.30 4.97 24.22
N ARG A 188 17.54 4.22 25.02
CA ARG A 188 18.08 3.44 26.15
C ARG A 188 17.51 2.02 26.15
N HIS A 189 18.39 1.08 25.85
CA HIS A 189 18.17 -0.36 25.87
C HIS A 189 19.33 -1.00 26.65
N GLU A 190 19.04 -1.93 27.56
CA GLU A 190 20.05 -2.41 28.54
C GLU A 190 21.13 -3.26 27.86
N HIS A 191 20.71 -4.08 26.90
CA HIS A 191 21.54 -5.12 26.30
C HIS A 191 22.16 -4.73 24.96
N VAL A 192 21.96 -3.49 24.50
CA VAL A 192 22.49 -3.02 23.21
C VAL A 192 23.96 -2.57 23.38
N PRO A 193 24.92 -3.20 22.68
CA PRO A 193 26.33 -2.83 22.76
C PRO A 193 26.56 -1.38 22.33
N GLN A 194 27.54 -0.72 22.95
CA GLN A 194 28.00 0.64 22.62
C GLN A 194 26.97 1.77 22.79
N LEU A 195 25.68 1.48 23.02
CA LEU A 195 24.63 2.48 23.18
C LEU A 195 24.93 3.51 24.30
N PRO A 196 25.44 3.14 25.48
CA PRO A 196 25.84 4.13 26.49
C PRO A 196 26.93 5.10 26.01
N LYS A 197 27.89 4.60 25.20
CA LYS A 197 28.97 5.41 24.62
C LYS A 197 28.41 6.36 23.56
N ILE A 198 27.57 5.84 22.66
CA ILE A 198 26.87 6.63 21.63
C ILE A 198 26.08 7.75 22.29
N ASN A 199 25.24 7.44 23.27
CA ASN A 199 24.45 8.44 24.00
C ASN A 199 25.32 9.53 24.62
N GLN A 200 26.43 9.16 25.27
CA GLN A 200 27.35 10.13 25.85
C GLN A 200 27.97 11.05 24.78
N GLY A 201 28.36 10.48 23.63
CA GLY A 201 28.86 11.23 22.49
C GLY A 201 27.82 12.19 21.92
N LEU A 202 26.57 11.74 21.75
CA LEU A 202 25.45 12.57 21.28
C LEU A 202 25.17 13.74 22.23
N ILE A 203 25.21 13.51 23.55
CA ILE A 203 25.05 14.59 24.55
C ILE A 203 26.17 15.64 24.40
N THR A 204 27.41 15.20 24.26
CA THR A 204 28.57 16.09 24.08
C THR A 204 28.47 16.86 22.75
N LEU A 205 28.05 16.21 21.66
CA LEU A 205 27.82 16.84 20.37
C LEU A 205 26.68 17.87 20.44
N GLY A 206 25.57 17.53 21.07
CA GLY A 206 24.42 18.43 21.26
C GLY A 206 24.82 19.71 21.99
N GLN A 207 25.63 19.61 23.04
CA GLN A 207 26.18 20.77 23.75
C GLN A 207 27.17 21.59 22.90
N LYS A 208 28.06 20.91 22.17
CA LYS A 208 29.11 21.55 21.38
C LYS A 208 28.55 22.29 20.16
N LEU A 209 27.58 21.68 19.49
CA LEU A 209 26.99 22.18 18.25
C LEU A 209 25.67 22.92 18.49
N ASP A 210 25.17 22.98 19.71
CA ASP A 210 23.86 23.55 20.07
C ASP A 210 22.71 22.90 19.28
N ILE A 211 22.67 21.55 19.30
CA ILE A 211 21.63 20.74 18.68
C ILE A 211 20.74 20.17 19.79
N PRO A 212 19.41 20.36 19.75
CA PRO A 212 18.51 19.82 20.76
C PRO A 212 18.52 18.29 20.79
N LEU A 213 18.38 17.74 21.99
CA LEU A 213 18.29 16.31 22.24
C LEU A 213 16.82 15.90 22.37
N ILE A 214 16.45 14.79 21.76
CA ILE A 214 15.15 14.13 21.96
C ILE A 214 15.36 12.71 22.47
N VAL A 215 14.31 12.12 23.02
CA VAL A 215 14.29 10.70 23.39
C VAL A 215 13.23 9.95 22.61
N THR A 216 13.55 8.71 22.24
CA THR A 216 12.69 7.77 21.53
C THR A 216 12.92 6.36 22.08
N ASN A 217 12.17 5.38 21.57
CA ASN A 217 12.29 3.98 22.01
C ASN A 217 12.33 2.97 20.85
N ASP A 218 12.30 3.45 19.60
CA ASP A 218 12.41 2.61 18.40
C ASP A 218 11.46 1.38 18.43
N ALA A 219 10.17 1.65 18.58
CA ALA A 219 9.20 0.60 18.92
C ALA A 219 8.85 -0.26 17.70
N HIS A 220 8.95 -1.59 17.83
CA HIS A 220 8.67 -2.57 16.78
C HIS A 220 7.50 -3.52 17.10
N TYR A 221 7.01 -3.48 18.35
CA TYR A 221 5.82 -4.18 18.81
C TYR A 221 5.04 -3.34 19.82
N VAL A 222 3.81 -3.72 20.13
CA VAL A 222 2.89 -2.91 20.94
C VAL A 222 3.15 -3.11 22.43
N ASN A 223 3.36 -4.35 22.86
CA ASN A 223 3.53 -4.75 24.25
C ASN A 223 4.80 -5.57 24.46
N GLN A 224 5.48 -5.40 25.61
CA GLN A 224 6.72 -6.12 25.91
C GLN A 224 6.62 -7.64 25.74
N VAL A 225 5.46 -8.23 26.06
CA VAL A 225 5.19 -9.67 25.93
C VAL A 225 5.28 -10.20 24.49
N GLU A 226 5.27 -9.32 23.50
CA GLU A 226 5.35 -9.66 22.07
C GLU A 226 6.81 -9.77 21.57
N SER A 227 7.81 -9.44 22.39
CA SER A 227 9.23 -9.54 22.02
C SER A 227 9.62 -10.94 21.46
N PRO A 228 9.17 -12.08 22.04
CA PRO A 228 9.45 -13.39 21.45
C PRO A 228 8.81 -13.59 20.07
N LEU A 229 7.63 -13.00 19.83
CA LEU A 229 6.96 -13.07 18.52
C LEU A 229 7.75 -12.29 17.47
N GLN A 230 8.35 -11.16 17.87
CA GLN A 230 9.19 -10.35 17.00
C GLN A 230 10.46 -11.10 16.58
N ASP A 231 11.14 -11.81 17.50
CA ASP A 231 12.29 -12.68 17.17
C ASP A 231 11.90 -13.81 16.20
N ILE A 232 10.72 -14.42 16.42
CA ILE A 232 10.16 -15.42 15.49
C ILE A 232 9.91 -14.79 14.11
N TYR A 233 9.35 -13.58 14.06
CA TYR A 233 9.06 -12.89 12.81
C TYR A 233 10.32 -12.55 12.01
N ILE A 234 11.38 -12.06 12.68
CA ILE A 234 12.69 -11.88 12.03
C ILE A 234 13.16 -13.21 11.45
N CYS A 235 13.11 -14.30 12.23
CA CYS A 235 13.53 -15.63 11.74
C CYS A 235 12.77 -16.08 10.50
N ILE A 236 11.47 -15.78 10.42
CA ILE A 236 10.64 -16.06 9.24
C ILE A 236 11.18 -15.31 8.02
N GLN A 237 11.44 -14.01 8.17
CA GLN A 237 11.90 -13.13 7.09
C GLN A 237 13.34 -13.45 6.64
N THR A 238 14.23 -13.79 7.57
CA THR A 238 15.62 -14.15 7.28
C THR A 238 15.81 -15.62 6.92
N SER A 239 14.74 -16.43 6.94
CA SER A 239 14.79 -17.88 6.72
C SER A 239 15.76 -18.61 7.66
N THR A 240 15.84 -18.15 8.91
CA THR A 240 16.64 -18.75 9.99
C THR A 240 15.75 -19.41 11.05
N THR A 241 16.35 -19.94 12.12
CA THR A 241 15.59 -20.51 13.25
C THR A 241 15.97 -19.83 14.56
N VAL A 242 15.07 -19.82 15.54
CA VAL A 242 15.33 -19.28 16.90
C VAL A 242 16.44 -20.03 17.65
N ASN A 243 16.81 -21.22 17.17
CA ASN A 243 17.91 -22.02 17.71
C ASN A 243 19.28 -21.65 17.12
N ASP A 244 19.31 -20.84 16.05
CA ASP A 244 20.55 -20.34 15.47
C ASP A 244 21.09 -19.17 16.31
N GLU A 245 22.29 -19.31 16.86
CA GLU A 245 22.97 -18.28 17.66
C GLU A 245 23.42 -17.07 16.82
N ARG A 246 23.59 -17.25 15.50
CA ARG A 246 24.03 -16.19 14.57
C ARG A 246 22.87 -15.54 13.83
N ARG A 247 21.63 -15.85 14.20
CA ARG A 247 20.45 -15.23 13.60
C ARG A 247 20.46 -13.72 13.85
N LEU A 248 19.79 -12.99 12.97
CA LEU A 248 19.40 -11.63 13.26
C LEU A 248 18.34 -11.65 14.38
N ARG A 249 18.51 -10.81 15.39
CA ARG A 249 17.55 -10.62 16.49
C ARG A 249 17.71 -9.22 17.06
N MET A 250 16.69 -8.72 17.73
CA MET A 250 16.85 -7.57 18.62
C MET A 250 17.61 -7.98 19.88
N GLU A 251 18.54 -7.13 20.33
CA GLU A 251 19.40 -7.46 21.48
C GLU A 251 18.69 -7.30 22.84
N ASP A 252 17.51 -6.67 22.87
CA ASP A 252 16.75 -6.38 24.09
C ASP A 252 15.25 -6.61 23.88
N ASP A 253 14.47 -6.71 24.96
CA ASP A 253 13.01 -6.90 24.89
C ASP A 253 12.21 -5.59 25.02
N SER A 254 12.91 -4.46 24.99
CA SER A 254 12.38 -3.16 25.38
C SER A 254 11.88 -2.27 24.23
N TYR A 255 11.76 -2.80 23.00
CA TYR A 255 11.29 -2.12 21.77
C TYR A 255 9.76 -2.08 21.63
N TYR A 256 9.04 -1.83 22.73
CA TYR A 256 7.58 -1.68 22.73
C TYR A 256 7.13 -0.23 22.95
N ILE A 257 5.83 0.04 22.81
CA ILE A 257 5.26 1.34 23.18
C ILE A 257 5.20 1.48 24.70
N LYS A 258 6.23 2.14 25.25
CA LYS A 258 6.34 2.53 26.66
C LYS A 258 5.38 3.68 26.99
N SER A 259 4.84 3.68 28.20
CA SER A 259 4.07 4.81 28.74
C SER A 259 4.96 6.03 28.98
N PRO A 260 4.39 7.26 29.02
CA PRO A 260 5.13 8.46 29.40
C PRO A 260 5.82 8.37 30.76
N ALA A 261 5.26 7.58 31.70
CA ALA A 261 5.84 7.35 33.01
C ALA A 261 7.07 6.42 32.94
N GLU A 262 7.00 5.33 32.17
CA GLU A 262 8.15 4.45 31.92
C GLU A 262 9.28 5.21 31.23
N MET A 263 8.96 6.05 30.22
CA MET A 263 9.97 6.87 29.55
C MET A 263 10.62 7.89 30.50
N ALA A 264 9.84 8.53 31.38
CA ALA A 264 10.40 9.45 32.38
C ALA A 264 11.30 8.73 33.40
N GLN A 265 10.96 7.49 33.78
CA GLN A 265 11.78 6.65 34.65
C GLN A 265 13.05 6.14 33.96
N LEU A 266 12.99 5.88 32.65
CA LEU A 266 14.13 5.45 31.84
C LEU A 266 15.14 6.59 31.63
N PHE A 267 14.68 7.84 31.60
CA PHE A 267 15.49 9.04 31.37
C PHE A 267 15.38 10.08 32.50
N PRO A 268 15.71 9.73 33.75
CA PRO A 268 15.58 10.65 34.89
C PRO A 268 16.50 11.87 34.75
N ASP A 269 17.62 11.70 34.05
CA ASP A 269 18.63 12.75 33.82
C ASP A 269 18.28 13.67 32.64
N PHE A 270 17.29 13.31 31.82
CA PHE A 270 16.96 13.96 30.54
C PHE A 270 15.46 14.28 30.40
N LEU A 271 14.80 14.68 31.49
CA LEU A 271 13.40 15.14 31.44
C LEU A 271 13.14 16.26 30.40
N PRO A 272 14.05 17.25 30.18
CA PRO A 272 13.87 18.24 29.12
C PRO A 272 13.86 17.64 27.70
N ALA A 273 14.50 16.49 27.48
CA ALA A 273 14.48 15.82 26.18
C ALA A 273 13.11 15.19 25.90
N LEU A 274 12.38 14.72 26.93
CA LEU A 274 10.99 14.27 26.77
C LEU A 274 10.09 15.42 26.32
N GLU A 275 10.25 16.60 26.95
CA GLU A 275 9.51 17.81 26.54
C GLU A 275 9.88 18.20 25.10
N THR A 276 11.15 18.07 24.72
CA THR A 276 11.61 18.34 23.34
C THR A 276 11.01 17.36 22.34
N THR A 277 10.89 16.07 22.68
CA THR A 277 10.17 15.08 21.86
C THR A 277 8.72 15.52 21.63
N GLN A 278 8.04 16.01 22.66
CA GLN A 278 6.68 16.55 22.49
C GLN A 278 6.65 17.80 21.61
N LEU A 279 7.62 18.71 21.74
CA LEU A 279 7.72 19.89 20.88
C LEU A 279 7.85 19.52 19.39
N VAL A 280 8.64 18.48 19.07
CA VAL A 280 8.75 17.99 17.68
C VAL A 280 7.40 17.49 17.17
N SER A 281 6.63 16.77 17.99
CA SER A 281 5.26 16.38 17.65
C SER A 281 4.34 17.57 17.41
N ASP A 282 4.41 18.59 18.26
CA ASP A 282 3.59 19.80 18.13
C ASP A 282 3.89 20.56 16.81
N MET A 283 5.15 20.51 16.36
CA MET A 283 5.59 21.10 15.09
C MET A 283 5.12 20.32 13.84
N CYS A 284 4.70 19.07 13.98
CA CYS A 284 4.29 18.22 12.85
C CYS A 284 2.78 18.23 12.63
N ASN A 285 2.32 18.83 11.52
CA ASN A 285 0.91 19.04 11.22
C ASN A 285 0.64 18.75 9.73
N VAL A 286 0.44 17.48 9.40
CA VAL A 286 0.03 17.03 8.06
C VAL A 286 -1.47 16.82 8.04
N GLU A 287 -2.13 17.34 7.00
CA GLU A 287 -3.55 17.07 6.73
C GLU A 287 -3.70 16.32 5.41
N LEU A 288 -4.29 15.13 5.47
CA LEU A 288 -4.72 14.40 4.26
C LEU A 288 -6.15 14.78 3.91
N ASP A 289 -6.37 15.14 2.65
CA ASP A 289 -7.69 15.42 2.09
C ASP A 289 -8.26 14.16 1.44
N PHE A 290 -9.42 13.70 1.93
CA PHE A 290 -10.16 12.56 1.41
C PHE A 290 -11.45 12.98 0.66
N GLY A 291 -11.67 14.29 0.50
CA GLY A 291 -12.86 14.86 -0.14
C GLY A 291 -12.64 15.27 -1.60
N GLN A 292 -11.39 15.36 -2.04
CA GLN A 292 -11.05 15.71 -3.42
C GLN A 292 -11.10 14.47 -4.33
N THR A 293 -11.61 14.62 -5.55
CA THR A 293 -11.54 13.58 -6.58
C THR A 293 -10.54 13.99 -7.65
N HIS A 294 -9.58 13.12 -7.92
CA HIS A 294 -8.53 13.31 -8.91
C HIS A 294 -8.87 12.47 -10.14
N LEU A 295 -9.57 13.10 -11.10
CA LEU A 295 -9.95 12.46 -12.36
C LEU A 295 -8.84 12.61 -13.40
N PRO A 296 -8.59 11.58 -14.22
CA PRO A 296 -7.71 11.71 -15.37
C PRO A 296 -8.34 12.66 -16.39
N LYS A 297 -7.48 13.31 -17.18
CA LYS A 297 -7.91 14.23 -18.25
C LYS A 297 -7.62 13.61 -19.61
N TYR A 298 -8.61 13.69 -20.51
CA TYR A 298 -8.43 13.29 -21.89
C TYR A 298 -8.01 14.49 -22.76
N PRO A 299 -6.93 14.41 -23.55
CA PRO A 299 -6.55 15.47 -24.47
C PRO A 299 -7.48 15.47 -25.70
N THR A 300 -8.58 16.22 -25.61
CA THR A 300 -9.58 16.32 -26.69
C THR A 300 -9.00 16.99 -27.93
N PRO A 301 -9.44 16.60 -29.15
CA PRO A 301 -9.02 17.28 -30.38
C PRO A 301 -9.41 18.76 -30.36
N ASN A 302 -8.50 19.64 -30.76
CA ASN A 302 -8.71 21.10 -30.83
C ASN A 302 -9.21 21.75 -29.51
N ASP A 303 -8.90 21.15 -28.36
CA ASP A 303 -9.36 21.61 -27.04
C ASP A 303 -10.90 21.74 -26.92
N ILE A 304 -11.65 20.90 -27.65
CA ILE A 304 -13.11 20.80 -27.50
C ILE A 304 -13.42 20.38 -26.05
N ASP A 305 -14.50 20.92 -25.48
CA ASP A 305 -14.93 20.54 -24.14
C ASP A 305 -15.22 19.03 -24.05
N ALA A 306 -14.83 18.40 -22.93
CA ALA A 306 -14.93 16.96 -22.76
C ALA A 306 -16.38 16.45 -22.85
N ASP A 307 -17.35 17.20 -22.31
CA ASP A 307 -18.77 16.84 -22.39
C ASP A 307 -19.27 16.94 -23.85
N GLU A 308 -18.84 17.97 -24.58
CA GLU A 308 -19.21 18.15 -25.98
C GLU A 308 -18.63 17.05 -26.88
N TYR A 309 -17.34 16.73 -26.70
CA TYR A 309 -16.68 15.68 -27.48
C TYR A 309 -17.28 14.29 -27.19
N LEU A 310 -17.58 13.99 -25.92
CA LEU A 310 -18.29 12.77 -25.54
C LEU A 310 -19.67 12.68 -26.21
N ALA A 311 -20.44 13.76 -26.20
CA ALA A 311 -21.76 13.80 -26.84
C ALA A 311 -21.68 13.58 -28.35
N GLN A 312 -20.65 14.12 -29.02
CA GLN A 312 -20.42 13.89 -30.46
C GLN A 312 -20.14 12.41 -30.76
N LEU A 313 -19.23 11.78 -30.01
CA LEU A 313 -18.92 10.35 -30.16
C LEU A 313 -20.13 9.46 -29.91
N CYS A 314 -20.89 9.75 -28.84
CA CYS A 314 -22.12 9.02 -28.53
C CYS A 314 -23.16 9.19 -29.63
N ALA A 315 -23.32 10.38 -30.22
CA ALA A 315 -24.27 10.61 -31.31
C ALA A 315 -23.91 9.87 -32.60
N GLU A 316 -22.61 9.72 -32.90
CA GLU A 316 -22.13 8.90 -34.01
C GLU A 316 -22.40 7.41 -33.74
N GLY A 317 -22.01 6.92 -32.57
CA GLY A 317 -22.25 5.55 -32.14
C GLY A 317 -23.73 5.16 -32.10
N PHE A 318 -24.59 6.06 -31.64
CA PHE A 318 -26.04 5.87 -31.57
C PHE A 318 -26.65 5.62 -32.95
N LYS A 319 -26.22 6.34 -33.99
CA LYS A 319 -26.69 6.12 -35.37
C LYS A 319 -26.32 4.74 -35.91
N HIS A 320 -25.20 4.19 -35.47
CA HIS A 320 -24.72 2.87 -35.89
C HIS A 320 -25.41 1.74 -35.12
N ARG A 321 -25.53 1.88 -33.80
CA ARG A 321 -26.09 0.85 -32.91
C ARG A 321 -27.62 0.82 -32.88
N TYR A 322 -28.28 1.96 -33.09
CA TYR A 322 -29.74 2.09 -33.18
C TYR A 322 -30.15 2.64 -34.56
N PRO A 323 -30.12 1.82 -35.63
CA PRO A 323 -30.52 2.25 -36.98
C PRO A 323 -32.00 2.66 -37.07
N HIS A 324 -32.83 2.21 -36.12
CA HIS A 324 -34.23 2.58 -35.96
C HIS A 324 -34.47 3.09 -34.53
N PRO A 325 -34.06 4.34 -34.22
CA PRO A 325 -34.15 4.85 -32.85
C PRO A 325 -35.61 5.00 -32.42
N THR A 326 -35.89 4.61 -31.19
CA THR A 326 -37.17 4.84 -30.50
C THR A 326 -37.08 6.08 -29.62
N ALA A 327 -38.22 6.70 -29.29
CA ALA A 327 -38.26 7.82 -28.34
C ALA A 327 -37.62 7.46 -26.99
N GLU A 328 -37.77 6.20 -26.55
CA GLU A 328 -37.15 5.67 -25.34
C GLU A 328 -35.62 5.66 -25.43
N SER A 329 -35.07 5.20 -26.56
CA SER A 329 -33.61 5.15 -26.75
C SER A 329 -32.96 6.53 -26.81
N GLU A 330 -33.61 7.50 -27.46
CA GLU A 330 -33.13 8.90 -27.52
C GLU A 330 -33.22 9.58 -26.16
N GLU A 331 -34.32 9.38 -25.43
CA GLU A 331 -34.52 9.94 -24.09
C GLU A 331 -33.52 9.35 -23.09
N ARG A 332 -33.25 8.04 -23.16
CA ARG A 332 -32.26 7.37 -22.31
C ARG A 332 -30.85 7.92 -22.56
N LEU A 333 -30.40 8.01 -23.81
CA LEU A 333 -29.07 8.55 -24.10
C LEU A 333 -28.91 9.99 -23.61
N ARG A 334 -29.92 10.84 -23.85
CA ARG A 334 -29.89 12.23 -23.38
C ARG A 334 -29.82 12.31 -21.85
N TYR A 335 -30.62 11.51 -21.15
CA TYR A 335 -30.59 11.45 -19.70
C TYR A 335 -29.23 11.00 -19.17
N GLU A 336 -28.62 9.96 -19.74
CA GLU A 336 -27.29 9.49 -19.34
C GLU A 336 -26.21 10.57 -19.56
N LEU A 337 -26.21 11.24 -20.72
CA LEU A 337 -25.27 12.34 -21.00
C LEU A 337 -25.45 13.51 -20.03
N ASP A 338 -26.69 13.86 -19.70
CA ASP A 338 -26.97 14.90 -18.69
C ASP A 338 -26.43 14.48 -17.32
N VAL A 339 -26.63 13.22 -16.90
CA VAL A 339 -26.09 12.71 -15.63
C VAL A 339 -24.56 12.75 -15.62
N ILE A 340 -23.89 12.30 -16.68
CA ILE A 340 -22.42 12.32 -16.81
C ILE A 340 -21.87 13.74 -16.71
N ARG A 341 -22.55 14.71 -17.33
CA ARG A 341 -22.18 16.12 -17.26
C ARG A 341 -22.30 16.69 -15.85
N HIS A 342 -23.38 16.35 -15.12
CA HIS A 342 -23.56 16.82 -13.75
C HIS A 342 -22.56 16.19 -12.78
N THR A 343 -22.13 14.95 -13.02
CA THR A 343 -21.12 14.26 -12.21
C THR A 343 -19.68 14.57 -12.62
N ARG A 344 -19.47 15.23 -13.77
CA ARG A 344 -18.17 15.61 -14.34
C ARG A 344 -17.28 14.43 -14.72
N PHE A 345 -17.89 13.30 -15.08
CA PHE A 345 -17.15 12.08 -15.47
C PHE A 345 -16.86 11.98 -16.98
N ALA A 346 -17.09 13.02 -17.77
CA ALA A 346 -16.86 12.97 -19.22
C ALA A 346 -15.42 12.57 -19.59
N ASN A 347 -14.41 13.13 -18.91
CA ASN A 347 -13.01 12.75 -19.13
C ASN A 347 -12.75 11.26 -18.83
N TYR A 348 -13.36 10.73 -17.78
CA TYR A 348 -13.22 9.31 -17.45
C TYR A 348 -13.78 8.41 -18.57
N PHE A 349 -14.98 8.73 -19.06
CA PHE A 349 -15.58 7.98 -20.19
C PHE A 349 -14.70 8.07 -21.44
N LEU A 350 -14.10 9.22 -21.71
CA LEU A 350 -13.20 9.42 -22.84
C LEU A 350 -11.89 8.64 -22.69
N VAL A 351 -11.32 8.56 -21.49
CA VAL A 351 -10.14 7.73 -21.20
C VAL A 351 -10.44 6.25 -21.45
N VAL A 352 -11.58 5.76 -20.94
CA VAL A 352 -12.03 4.36 -21.17
C VAL A 352 -12.25 4.12 -22.66
N TRP A 353 -12.92 5.04 -23.36
CA TRP A 353 -13.14 4.95 -24.80
C TRP A 353 -11.84 4.89 -25.59
N ASP A 354 -10.84 5.70 -25.25
CA ASP A 354 -9.53 5.73 -25.92
C ASP A 354 -8.77 4.40 -25.76
N ILE A 355 -8.83 3.81 -24.57
CA ILE A 355 -8.27 2.47 -24.31
C ILE A 355 -8.98 1.42 -25.17
N ILE A 356 -10.32 1.41 -25.20
CA ILE A 356 -11.10 0.44 -25.98
C ILE A 356 -10.95 0.66 -27.49
N ASP A 357 -10.80 1.90 -27.96
CA ASP A 357 -10.49 2.20 -29.35
C ASP A 357 -9.12 1.62 -29.77
N PHE A 358 -8.10 1.74 -28.93
CA PHE A 358 -6.81 1.07 -29.15
C PHE A 358 -6.94 -0.46 -29.20
N VAL A 359 -7.64 -1.04 -28.22
CA VAL A 359 -7.87 -2.49 -28.11
C VAL A 359 -8.56 -3.04 -29.35
N ARG A 360 -9.60 -2.36 -29.84
CA ARG A 360 -10.30 -2.71 -31.09
C ARG A 360 -9.41 -2.61 -32.31
N ARG A 361 -8.63 -1.53 -32.45
CA ARG A 361 -7.68 -1.34 -33.57
C ARG A 361 -6.56 -2.36 -33.57
N SER A 362 -6.21 -2.89 -32.40
CA SER A 362 -5.15 -3.88 -32.19
C SER A 362 -5.66 -5.32 -32.21
N ASP A 363 -6.95 -5.53 -32.54
CA ASP A 363 -7.60 -6.84 -32.60
C ASP A 363 -7.42 -7.66 -31.31
N ILE A 364 -7.55 -6.99 -30.17
CA ILE A 364 -7.52 -7.61 -28.83
C ILE A 364 -8.96 -7.85 -28.40
N LEU A 365 -9.31 -9.09 -28.06
CA LEU A 365 -10.63 -9.37 -27.48
C LEU A 365 -10.72 -8.78 -26.07
N TYR A 366 -11.86 -8.17 -25.79
CA TYR A 366 -12.16 -7.57 -24.49
C TYR A 366 -13.60 -7.84 -24.07
N GLY A 367 -13.87 -7.61 -22.79
CA GLY A 367 -15.20 -7.65 -22.20
C GLY A 367 -15.35 -6.58 -21.14
N VAL A 368 -16.58 -6.21 -20.82
CA VAL A 368 -16.89 -5.28 -19.73
C VAL A 368 -17.79 -5.96 -18.73
N ARG A 369 -17.45 -5.82 -17.44
CA ARG A 369 -18.20 -6.41 -16.34
C ARG A 369 -18.95 -5.36 -15.51
N GLY A 370 -19.81 -5.87 -14.63
CA GLY A 370 -20.47 -5.07 -13.64
C GLY A 370 -21.61 -4.21 -14.20
N SER A 371 -21.88 -3.10 -13.51
CA SER A 371 -22.99 -2.21 -13.84
C SER A 371 -22.73 -1.37 -15.09
N ALA A 372 -21.48 -1.25 -15.55
CA ALA A 372 -21.11 -0.51 -16.75
C ALA A 372 -21.89 -0.98 -18.01
N ALA A 373 -22.25 -2.26 -18.10
CA ALA A 373 -23.08 -2.78 -19.19
C ALA A 373 -24.50 -2.17 -19.27
N ALA A 374 -24.96 -1.47 -18.22
CA ALA A 374 -26.28 -0.85 -18.15
C ALA A 374 -26.38 0.55 -18.80
N SER A 375 -25.28 1.06 -19.38
CA SER A 375 -25.21 2.41 -19.98
C SER A 375 -25.35 2.37 -21.51
N VAL A 376 -26.33 3.10 -22.03
CA VAL A 376 -26.49 3.36 -23.46
C VAL A 376 -25.31 4.19 -23.98
N ALA A 377 -24.77 5.12 -23.20
CA ALA A 377 -23.60 5.90 -23.59
C ALA A 377 -22.38 4.99 -23.82
N LEU A 378 -22.09 4.06 -22.90
CA LEU A 378 -21.00 3.09 -23.07
C LEU A 378 -21.24 2.13 -24.26
N TYR A 379 -22.49 1.74 -24.50
CA TYR A 379 -22.86 0.94 -25.67
C TYR A 379 -22.62 1.69 -27.00
N CYS A 380 -23.00 2.98 -27.06
CA CYS A 380 -22.76 3.84 -28.22
C CYS A 380 -21.27 4.04 -28.50
N LEU A 381 -20.45 4.20 -27.46
CA LEU A 381 -18.99 4.31 -27.58
C LEU A 381 -18.31 3.02 -28.02
N GLY A 382 -19.04 1.89 -28.02
CA GLY A 382 -18.51 0.56 -28.28
C GLY A 382 -17.68 0.00 -27.13
N ILE A 383 -17.86 0.53 -25.91
CA ILE A 383 -17.21 0.02 -24.70
C ILE A 383 -17.88 -1.28 -24.25
N THR A 384 -19.20 -1.36 -24.33
CA THR A 384 -19.95 -2.62 -24.14
C THR A 384 -20.66 -3.01 -25.43
N ASP A 385 -20.83 -4.31 -25.65
CA ASP A 385 -21.61 -4.86 -26.76
C ASP A 385 -23.02 -5.30 -26.36
N VAL A 386 -23.37 -5.20 -25.07
CA VAL A 386 -24.71 -5.52 -24.55
C VAL A 386 -25.64 -4.32 -24.71
N ASP A 387 -26.77 -4.48 -25.40
CA ASP A 387 -27.82 -3.43 -25.47
C ASP A 387 -28.61 -3.36 -24.15
N PRO A 388 -28.43 -2.29 -23.35
CA PRO A 388 -29.10 -2.19 -22.06
C PRO A 388 -30.62 -2.04 -22.18
N LEU A 389 -31.15 -1.56 -23.30
CA LEU A 389 -32.59 -1.42 -23.48
C LEU A 389 -33.27 -2.76 -23.78
N GLU A 390 -32.63 -3.59 -24.60
CA GLU A 390 -33.11 -4.95 -24.90
C GLU A 390 -33.24 -5.79 -23.63
N TYR A 391 -32.20 -5.79 -22.79
CA TYR A 391 -32.16 -6.55 -21.54
C TYR A 391 -32.75 -5.80 -20.33
N ARG A 392 -33.32 -4.61 -20.53
CA ARG A 392 -33.94 -3.77 -19.48
C ARG A 392 -33.01 -3.49 -18.29
N LEU A 393 -31.75 -3.22 -18.60
CA LEU A 393 -30.74 -2.87 -17.60
C LEU A 393 -30.95 -1.43 -17.10
N VAL A 394 -30.75 -1.25 -15.79
CA VAL A 394 -31.03 0.00 -15.08
C VAL A 394 -29.75 0.82 -14.93
N PHE A 395 -29.70 2.01 -15.56
CA PHE A 395 -28.52 2.88 -15.57
C PHE A 395 -28.14 3.39 -14.17
N GLU A 396 -29.12 3.63 -13.30
CA GLU A 396 -28.90 4.12 -11.93
C GLU A 396 -28.13 3.12 -11.05
N ARG A 397 -27.98 1.86 -11.49
CA ARG A 397 -27.09 0.89 -10.85
C ARG A 397 -25.62 1.14 -11.17
N PHE A 398 -25.34 1.83 -12.27
CA PHE A 398 -24.00 2.22 -12.69
C PHE A 398 -23.65 3.61 -12.18
N LEU A 399 -24.48 4.60 -12.50
CA LEU A 399 -24.23 5.99 -12.13
C LEU A 399 -25.53 6.64 -11.64
N ASN A 400 -25.48 7.20 -10.44
CA ASN A 400 -26.65 7.80 -9.79
C ASN A 400 -26.32 9.20 -9.27
N LEU A 401 -27.14 10.20 -9.58
CA LEU A 401 -26.94 11.57 -9.11
C LEU A 401 -27.02 11.72 -7.58
N GLU A 402 -27.78 10.87 -6.90
CA GLU A 402 -27.92 10.88 -5.45
C GLU A 402 -26.71 10.28 -4.73
N ARG A 403 -25.88 9.50 -5.45
CA ARG A 403 -24.66 8.88 -4.93
C ARG A 403 -23.45 9.43 -5.66
N LYS A 404 -22.66 10.26 -4.98
CA LYS A 404 -21.34 10.70 -5.47
C LYS A 404 -20.28 9.60 -5.29
N GLU A 405 -20.61 8.36 -5.63
CA GLU A 405 -19.65 7.27 -5.70
C GLU A 405 -18.99 7.29 -7.09
N MET A 406 -17.69 6.96 -7.14
CA MET A 406 -16.98 6.89 -8.42
C MET A 406 -17.45 5.67 -9.23
N PRO A 407 -17.74 5.82 -10.54
CA PRO A 407 -18.17 4.71 -11.38
C PRO A 407 -17.00 3.77 -11.67
N ASP A 408 -17.16 2.49 -11.32
CA ASP A 408 -16.17 1.44 -11.59
C ASP A 408 -16.46 0.79 -12.95
N ILE A 409 -15.49 0.81 -13.86
CA ILE A 409 -15.58 0.13 -15.17
C ILE A 409 -14.49 -0.94 -15.20
N ASP A 410 -14.91 -2.18 -14.95
CA ASP A 410 -14.05 -3.36 -15.00
C ASP A 410 -13.86 -3.79 -16.45
N LEU A 411 -12.62 -3.75 -16.94
CA LEU A 411 -12.25 -4.14 -18.29
C LEU A 411 -11.51 -5.48 -18.27
N ASP A 412 -12.06 -6.46 -19.00
CA ASP A 412 -11.41 -7.74 -19.26
C ASP A 412 -10.69 -7.69 -20.60
N PHE A 413 -9.46 -8.18 -20.64
CA PHE A 413 -8.65 -8.34 -21.84
C PHE A 413 -8.13 -9.77 -21.95
N GLN A 414 -7.65 -10.15 -23.13
CA GLN A 414 -6.83 -11.35 -23.29
C GLN A 414 -5.65 -11.33 -22.32
N ASP A 415 -5.46 -12.43 -21.58
CA ASP A 415 -4.43 -12.49 -20.53
C ASP A 415 -3.01 -12.40 -21.10
N ASP A 416 -2.77 -12.91 -22.31
CA ASP A 416 -1.49 -12.87 -23.01
C ASP A 416 -1.20 -11.54 -23.74
N ARG A 417 -2.19 -10.64 -23.84
CA ARG A 417 -2.04 -9.32 -24.50
C ARG A 417 -2.39 -8.13 -23.60
N ARG A 418 -2.73 -8.36 -22.33
CA ARG A 418 -3.02 -7.30 -21.34
C ARG A 418 -1.89 -6.28 -21.23
N ASP A 419 -0.64 -6.74 -21.27
CA ASP A 419 0.52 -5.86 -21.12
C ASP A 419 0.67 -4.88 -22.31
N GLU A 420 0.17 -5.21 -23.50
CA GLU A 420 0.11 -4.27 -24.64
C GLU A 420 -0.78 -3.07 -24.31
N VAL A 421 -1.93 -3.31 -23.67
CA VAL A 421 -2.87 -2.27 -23.25
C VAL A 421 -2.26 -1.39 -22.17
N LEU A 422 -1.57 -1.99 -21.21
CA LEU A 422 -0.89 -1.24 -20.15
C LEU A 422 0.21 -0.33 -20.72
N HIS A 423 1.02 -0.82 -21.65
CA HIS A 423 2.04 0.00 -22.31
C HIS A 423 1.42 1.14 -23.11
N TYR A 424 0.32 0.90 -23.84
CA TYR A 424 -0.40 1.96 -24.53
C TYR A 424 -0.83 3.07 -23.58
N VAL A 425 -1.41 2.73 -22.42
CA VAL A 425 -1.83 3.70 -21.42
C VAL A 425 -0.64 4.51 -20.88
N ILE A 426 0.48 3.85 -20.61
CA ILE A 426 1.69 4.53 -20.14
C ILE A 426 2.24 5.50 -21.20
N ASP A 427 2.31 5.07 -22.46
CA ASP A 427 2.81 5.90 -23.56
C ASP A 427 1.87 7.07 -23.87
N ARG A 428 0.56 6.86 -23.70
CA ARG A 428 -0.49 7.85 -24.00
C ARG A 428 -0.64 8.91 -22.93
N TYR A 429 -0.64 8.50 -21.65
CA TYR A 429 -0.94 9.38 -20.51
C TYR A 429 0.30 9.80 -19.71
N GLY A 430 1.44 9.14 -19.91
CA GLY A 430 2.71 9.47 -19.27
C GLY A 430 3.10 8.49 -18.16
N ASN A 431 4.39 8.16 -18.10
CA ASN A 431 4.96 7.23 -17.12
C ASN A 431 4.81 7.74 -15.67
N ASP A 432 4.92 9.05 -15.46
CA ASP A 432 4.77 9.70 -14.16
C ASP A 432 3.30 9.79 -13.69
N ARG A 433 2.33 9.47 -14.54
CA ARG A 433 0.89 9.60 -14.28
C ARG A 433 0.13 8.28 -14.24
N VAL A 434 0.80 7.18 -14.57
CA VAL A 434 0.22 5.84 -14.64
C VAL A 434 1.01 4.90 -13.72
N ALA A 435 0.31 4.21 -12.82
CA ALA A 435 0.94 3.22 -11.94
C ALA A 435 0.00 2.06 -11.65
N GLN A 436 0.56 0.89 -11.38
CA GLN A 436 -0.19 -0.25 -10.85
C GLN A 436 -0.45 -0.09 -9.35
N ILE A 437 -1.45 -0.77 -8.83
CA ILE A 437 -1.75 -0.77 -7.40
C ILE A 437 -0.98 -1.89 -6.69
N ILE A 438 -0.44 -1.62 -5.51
CA ILE A 438 0.19 -2.63 -4.65
C ILE A 438 -0.86 -3.49 -3.96
N THR A 439 -0.52 -4.74 -3.68
CA THR A 439 -1.30 -5.63 -2.83
C THR A 439 -0.40 -6.23 -1.76
N PHE A 440 -0.91 -6.30 -0.55
CA PHE A 440 -0.21 -6.87 0.60
C PHE A 440 -0.73 -8.27 0.89
N GLY A 441 0.16 -9.25 0.86
CA GLY A 441 -0.15 -10.60 1.28
C GLY A 441 0.01 -10.74 2.79
N THR A 442 -1.07 -11.14 3.49
CA THR A 442 -1.06 -11.35 4.94
C THR A 442 -0.85 -12.81 5.31
N MET A 443 -0.35 -13.06 6.52
CA MET A 443 -0.16 -14.42 7.04
C MET A 443 -1.50 -15.07 7.44
N GLY A 444 -2.12 -15.82 6.53
CA GLY A 444 -3.32 -16.60 6.89
C GLY A 444 -3.03 -17.74 7.88
N ALA A 445 -4.06 -18.23 8.59
CA ALA A 445 -3.95 -19.23 9.66
C ALA A 445 -2.98 -20.40 9.39
N LYS A 446 -3.12 -21.05 8.22
CA LYS A 446 -2.26 -22.18 7.83
C LYS A 446 -0.82 -21.77 7.51
N ALA A 447 -0.64 -20.60 6.90
CA ALA A 447 0.68 -20.07 6.59
C ALA A 447 1.40 -19.69 7.88
N ALA A 448 0.71 -19.02 8.80
CA ALA A 448 1.24 -18.67 10.11
C ALA A 448 1.76 -19.89 10.89
N LEU A 449 0.97 -20.97 10.98
CA LEU A 449 1.44 -22.23 11.60
C LEU A 449 2.70 -22.80 10.92
N ARG A 450 2.77 -22.74 9.58
CA ARG A 450 3.90 -23.29 8.82
C ARG A 450 5.17 -22.46 9.00
N ASP A 451 5.05 -21.15 8.92
CA ASP A 451 6.19 -20.25 9.00
C ASP A 451 6.72 -20.15 10.43
N VAL A 452 5.84 -20.04 11.43
CA VAL A 452 6.24 -20.09 12.85
C VAL A 452 6.84 -21.44 13.19
N GLY A 453 6.25 -22.55 12.75
CA GLY A 453 6.81 -23.89 12.96
C GLY A 453 8.22 -24.03 12.38
N ARG A 454 8.46 -23.47 11.19
CA ARG A 454 9.79 -23.42 10.56
C ARG A 454 10.77 -22.58 11.39
N ALA A 455 10.37 -21.39 11.81
CA ALA A 455 11.21 -20.50 12.62
C ALA A 455 11.54 -21.10 14.01
N LEU A 456 10.62 -21.85 14.61
CA LEU A 456 10.84 -22.59 15.85
C LEU A 456 11.75 -23.83 15.68
N GLY A 457 12.10 -24.19 14.44
CA GLY A 457 12.90 -25.38 14.13
C GLY A 457 12.13 -26.69 14.28
N MET A 458 10.80 -26.67 14.20
CA MET A 458 9.97 -27.88 14.26
C MET A 458 10.05 -28.68 12.96
N GLY A 459 9.87 -30.00 13.05
CA GLY A 459 9.85 -30.87 11.88
C GLY A 459 8.69 -30.55 10.94
N TYR A 460 8.95 -30.45 9.63
CA TYR A 460 7.92 -30.14 8.62
C TYR A 460 6.69 -31.06 8.70
N GLY A 461 6.89 -32.35 8.97
CA GLY A 461 5.79 -33.32 9.09
C GLY A 461 4.85 -33.04 10.27
N ASP A 462 5.41 -32.59 11.40
CA ASP A 462 4.63 -32.26 12.60
C ASP A 462 3.79 -31.00 12.36
N VAL A 463 4.42 -29.99 11.76
CA VAL A 463 3.78 -28.71 11.45
C VAL A 463 2.69 -28.88 10.37
N ASP A 464 2.95 -29.66 9.32
CA ASP A 464 1.96 -29.91 8.25
C ASP A 464 0.76 -30.74 8.75
N ARG A 465 0.98 -31.68 9.68
CA ARG A 465 -0.11 -32.39 10.38
C ARG A 465 -1.05 -31.39 11.06
N ILE A 466 -0.52 -30.44 11.81
CA ILE A 466 -1.31 -29.42 12.54
C ILE A 466 -1.99 -28.47 11.55
N ALA A 467 -1.29 -27.99 10.53
CA ALA A 467 -1.86 -27.09 9.52
C ALA A 467 -3.02 -27.73 8.73
N LYS A 468 -3.01 -29.05 8.53
CA LYS A 468 -4.12 -29.80 7.90
C LYS A 468 -5.37 -29.90 8.77
N MET A 469 -5.24 -29.81 10.09
CA MET A 469 -6.37 -29.80 11.03
C MET A 469 -7.17 -28.48 10.99
N VAL A 470 -6.63 -27.42 10.37
CA VAL A 470 -7.31 -26.14 10.16
C VAL A 470 -8.32 -26.26 9.01
N PRO A 471 -9.64 -26.09 9.27
CA PRO A 471 -10.67 -26.16 8.23
C PRO A 471 -10.50 -25.05 7.19
N LEU A 472 -10.83 -25.32 5.93
CA LEU A 472 -10.78 -24.30 4.85
C LEU A 472 -11.72 -23.11 5.10
N LYS A 473 -12.78 -23.31 5.88
CA LYS A 473 -13.75 -22.27 6.23
C LYS A 473 -13.31 -21.40 7.41
N ALA A 474 -12.32 -21.83 8.19
CA ALA A 474 -11.83 -21.04 9.31
C ALA A 474 -10.90 -19.94 8.78
N ARG A 475 -11.21 -18.69 9.11
CA ARG A 475 -10.42 -17.52 8.70
C ARG A 475 -9.28 -17.24 9.66
N THR A 476 -9.50 -17.49 10.95
CA THR A 476 -8.52 -17.29 12.02
C THR A 476 -8.18 -18.60 12.73
N LEU A 477 -7.07 -18.63 13.45
CA LEU A 477 -6.69 -19.75 14.30
C LEU A 477 -7.62 -19.89 15.52
N GLU A 478 -8.16 -18.78 16.02
CA GLU A 478 -9.19 -18.80 17.05
C GLU A 478 -10.47 -19.51 16.57
N ASP A 479 -10.94 -19.17 15.36
CA ASP A 479 -12.07 -19.85 14.74
C ASP A 479 -11.76 -21.33 14.48
N ALA A 480 -10.53 -21.63 14.05
CA ALA A 480 -10.09 -22.99 13.79
C ALA A 480 -10.14 -23.86 15.05
N LEU A 481 -9.69 -23.36 16.19
CA LEU A 481 -9.78 -24.03 17.50
C LEU A 481 -11.23 -24.28 17.93
N ARG A 482 -12.15 -23.39 17.52
CA ARG A 482 -13.58 -23.51 17.87
C ARG A 482 -14.32 -24.52 16.98
N VAL A 483 -13.93 -24.63 15.71
CA VAL A 483 -14.61 -25.45 14.69
C VAL A 483 -14.00 -26.85 14.56
N SER A 484 -12.71 -27.02 14.83
CA SER A 484 -11.98 -28.29 14.68
C SER A 484 -11.72 -28.97 16.04
N PRO A 485 -12.46 -30.03 16.40
CA PRO A 485 -12.23 -30.77 17.65
C PRO A 485 -10.84 -31.41 17.71
N GLU A 486 -10.30 -31.81 16.55
CA GLU A 486 -8.96 -32.41 16.44
C GLU A 486 -7.88 -31.40 16.81
N LEU A 487 -7.94 -30.19 16.23
CA LEU A 487 -7.00 -29.11 16.53
C LEU A 487 -7.08 -28.71 18.00
N LYS A 488 -8.30 -28.61 18.54
CA LYS A 488 -8.52 -28.29 19.95
C LYS A 488 -7.92 -29.34 20.89
N THR A 489 -8.11 -30.63 20.56
CA THR A 489 -7.54 -31.73 21.36
C THR A 489 -6.01 -31.69 21.33
N ALA A 490 -5.40 -31.48 20.16
CA ALA A 490 -3.96 -31.34 20.02
C ALA A 490 -3.42 -30.12 20.80
N TYR A 491 -4.12 -28.99 20.73
CA TYR A 491 -3.80 -27.78 21.48
C TYR A 491 -3.84 -28.00 23.01
N GLU A 492 -4.84 -28.75 23.52
CA GLU A 492 -4.98 -29.00 24.96
C GLU A 492 -4.02 -30.09 25.50
N GLN A 493 -3.63 -31.06 24.66
CA GLN A 493 -2.86 -32.23 25.09
C GLN A 493 -1.36 -32.16 24.77
N GLU A 494 -0.96 -31.45 23.72
CA GLU A 494 0.42 -31.38 23.24
C GLU A 494 1.02 -29.98 23.52
N PRO A 495 1.92 -29.82 24.51
CA PRO A 495 2.48 -28.50 24.87
C PRO A 495 3.19 -27.78 23.72
N ASN A 496 3.86 -28.53 22.83
CA ASN A 496 4.53 -27.98 21.66
C ASN A 496 3.53 -27.41 20.64
N VAL A 497 2.35 -28.04 20.51
CA VAL A 497 1.26 -27.55 19.66
C VAL A 497 0.64 -26.30 20.27
N ALA A 498 0.42 -26.28 21.58
CA ALA A 498 -0.07 -25.10 22.28
C ALA A 498 0.84 -23.88 22.04
N LYS A 499 2.16 -24.06 22.19
CA LYS A 499 3.14 -23.02 21.90
C LYS A 499 3.08 -22.55 20.44
N LEU A 500 3.10 -23.49 19.49
CA LEU A 500 3.03 -23.17 18.06
C LEU A 500 1.78 -22.37 17.71
N VAL A 501 0.61 -22.78 18.21
CA VAL A 501 -0.66 -22.13 17.94
C VAL A 501 -0.71 -20.73 18.55
N ASN A 502 -0.25 -20.56 19.79
CA ASN A 502 -0.21 -19.24 20.45
C ASN A 502 0.72 -18.27 19.73
N ASP A 503 1.93 -18.72 19.36
CA ASP A 503 2.89 -17.91 18.62
C ASP A 503 2.35 -17.55 17.23
N ALA A 504 1.72 -18.51 16.54
CA ALA A 504 1.09 -18.29 15.24
C ALA A 504 -0.13 -17.36 15.32
N GLN A 505 -0.91 -17.39 16.41
CA GLN A 505 -2.01 -16.45 16.63
C GLN A 505 -1.53 -15.00 16.75
N GLY A 506 -0.38 -14.78 17.39
CA GLY A 506 0.23 -13.45 17.49
C GLY A 506 0.63 -12.87 16.13
N LEU A 507 1.11 -13.72 15.22
CA LEU A 507 1.59 -13.31 13.88
C LEU A 507 0.52 -13.45 12.76
N GLU A 508 -0.61 -14.11 13.03
CA GLU A 508 -1.68 -14.31 12.06
C GLU A 508 -2.30 -13.00 11.60
N GLY A 509 -2.26 -12.72 10.29
CA GLY A 509 -2.84 -11.52 9.69
C GLY A 509 -1.88 -10.34 9.57
N ILE A 510 -0.65 -10.46 10.08
CA ILE A 510 0.41 -9.48 9.82
C ILE A 510 0.75 -9.47 8.33
N VAL A 511 1.09 -8.30 7.80
CA VAL A 511 1.55 -8.10 6.43
C VAL A 511 2.90 -8.81 6.24
N HIS A 512 2.96 -9.73 5.27
CA HIS A 512 4.12 -10.61 5.10
C HIS A 512 4.96 -10.28 3.87
N HIS A 513 4.32 -9.93 2.76
CA HIS A 513 5.01 -9.63 1.51
C HIS A 513 4.22 -8.65 0.64
N VAL A 514 4.95 -8.00 -0.27
CA VAL A 514 4.41 -7.14 -1.31
C VAL A 514 4.18 -7.92 -2.59
N SER A 515 3.07 -7.64 -3.28
CA SER A 515 2.79 -8.08 -4.65
C SER A 515 2.14 -6.96 -5.44
N THR A 516 2.09 -7.11 -6.76
CA THR A 516 1.33 -6.22 -7.64
C THR A 516 -0.11 -6.70 -7.74
N HIS A 517 -1.06 -5.77 -7.64
CA HIS A 517 -2.47 -6.08 -7.85
C HIS A 517 -2.68 -6.60 -9.28
N ALA A 518 -3.50 -7.65 -9.42
CA ALA A 518 -3.67 -8.33 -10.70
C ALA A 518 -4.34 -7.45 -11.77
N ALA A 519 -5.13 -6.45 -11.35
CA ALA A 519 -6.02 -5.69 -12.22
C ALA A 519 -5.81 -4.16 -12.17
N GLY A 520 -6.04 -3.57 -11.01
CA GLY A 520 -5.92 -2.15 -10.69
C GLY A 520 -4.71 -1.39 -11.26
N VAL A 521 -5.03 -0.40 -12.08
CA VAL A 521 -4.17 0.63 -12.65
C VAL A 521 -4.74 1.99 -12.26
N LEU A 522 -3.86 2.92 -11.93
CA LEU A 522 -4.16 4.32 -11.66
C LEU A 522 -3.78 5.17 -12.85
N ILE A 523 -4.63 6.13 -13.19
CA ILE A 523 -4.38 7.13 -14.22
C ILE A 523 -4.76 8.49 -13.63
N ALA A 524 -3.81 9.41 -13.58
CA ALA A 524 -4.00 10.76 -13.05
C ALA A 524 -3.73 11.85 -14.11
N ASP A 525 -4.23 13.06 -13.89
CA ASP A 525 -3.89 14.23 -14.71
C ASP A 525 -2.56 14.86 -14.30
N GLU A 526 -2.22 14.82 -13.01
CA GLU A 526 -0.96 15.30 -12.45
C GLU A 526 0.00 14.13 -12.16
N PRO A 527 1.32 14.37 -12.05
CA PRO A 527 2.27 13.34 -11.66
C PRO A 527 1.84 12.66 -10.36
N LEU A 528 1.75 11.32 -10.37
CA LEU A 528 1.28 10.53 -9.23
C LEU A 528 2.12 10.76 -7.98
N THR A 529 3.40 11.10 -8.13
CA THR A 529 4.33 11.38 -7.03
C THR A 529 3.91 12.57 -6.15
N GLU A 530 2.97 13.40 -6.59
CA GLU A 530 2.39 14.48 -5.77
C GLU A 530 1.31 13.99 -4.79
N THR A 531 0.71 12.83 -5.06
CA THR A 531 -0.41 12.29 -4.27
C THR A 531 -0.09 10.95 -3.63
N VAL A 532 0.73 10.12 -4.29
CA VAL A 532 1.09 8.79 -3.84
C VAL A 532 2.58 8.49 -4.06
N PRO A 533 3.24 7.82 -3.11
CA PRO A 533 4.60 7.33 -3.29
C PRO A 533 4.61 6.15 -4.27
N LEU A 534 5.65 6.04 -5.09
CA LEU A 534 5.80 4.99 -6.10
C LEU A 534 7.01 4.09 -5.80
N GLN A 535 6.98 2.89 -6.36
CA GLN A 535 8.09 1.94 -6.36
C GLN A 535 8.06 1.05 -7.61
N ARG A 536 9.13 0.29 -7.83
CA ARG A 536 9.17 -0.71 -8.89
C ARG A 536 8.36 -1.96 -8.50
N PRO A 537 7.67 -2.62 -9.45
CA PRO A 537 7.03 -3.91 -9.21
C PRO A 537 8.04 -5.00 -8.81
N VAL A 538 7.66 -5.89 -7.89
CA VAL A 538 8.53 -6.95 -7.33
C VAL A 538 9.04 -7.94 -8.40
N ARG A 539 8.27 -8.15 -9.47
CA ARG A 539 8.61 -9.03 -10.60
C ARG A 539 8.97 -8.26 -11.88
N GLY A 540 9.16 -6.95 -11.80
CA GLY A 540 9.52 -6.12 -12.95
C GLY A 540 11.01 -6.21 -13.27
N ASP A 541 11.35 -6.11 -14.56
CA ASP A 541 12.72 -5.81 -14.98
C ASP A 541 13.16 -4.44 -14.43
N GLU A 542 14.45 -4.24 -14.13
CA GLU A 542 15.00 -2.92 -13.80
C GLU A 542 14.77 -1.91 -14.96
N SER A 543 14.47 -2.38 -16.17
CA SER A 543 14.07 -1.53 -17.30
C SER A 543 12.57 -1.34 -17.48
N SER A 544 11.71 -1.95 -16.65
CA SER A 544 10.25 -1.80 -16.80
C SER A 544 9.86 -0.33 -16.57
N PRO A 545 9.15 0.31 -17.51
CA PRO A 545 8.64 1.66 -17.32
C PRO A 545 7.46 1.70 -16.33
N VAL A 546 6.88 0.55 -15.99
CA VAL A 546 5.70 0.45 -15.13
C VAL A 546 6.10 0.64 -13.67
N LEU A 547 5.55 1.67 -13.04
CA LEU A 547 5.64 1.88 -11.60
C LEU A 547 4.42 1.33 -10.87
N MET A 548 4.55 1.16 -9.56
CA MET A 548 3.51 0.70 -8.66
C MET A 548 3.40 1.66 -7.48
N THR A 549 2.19 2.07 -7.09
CA THR A 549 1.99 2.86 -5.87
C THR A 549 2.33 2.04 -4.63
N GLN A 550 2.80 2.68 -3.55
CA GLN A 550 2.98 2.01 -2.26
C GLN A 550 1.69 1.95 -1.44
N PHE A 551 0.59 2.55 -1.90
CA PHE A 551 -0.71 2.48 -1.23
C PHE A 551 -1.61 1.42 -1.88
N SER A 552 -2.22 0.58 -1.05
CA SER A 552 -3.16 -0.44 -1.50
C SER A 552 -4.48 0.19 -1.99
N MET A 553 -5.36 -0.66 -2.54
CA MET A 553 -6.61 -0.26 -3.19
C MET A 553 -7.48 0.68 -2.35
N ASP A 554 -7.75 0.34 -1.09
CA ASP A 554 -8.64 1.12 -0.21
C ASP A 554 -8.05 2.51 0.13
N PRO A 555 -6.79 2.63 0.60
CA PRO A 555 -6.10 3.91 0.72
C PRO A 555 -6.13 4.81 -0.51
N VAL A 556 -5.88 4.25 -1.70
CA VAL A 556 -5.87 5.01 -2.95
C VAL A 556 -7.27 5.56 -3.27
N ALA A 557 -8.30 4.75 -3.05
CA ALA A 557 -9.68 5.18 -3.24
C ALA A 557 -10.07 6.29 -2.25
N HIS A 558 -9.63 6.21 -0.99
CA HIS A 558 -9.85 7.26 0.01
C HIS A 558 -9.17 8.58 -0.36
N LEU A 559 -7.99 8.54 -1.01
CA LEU A 559 -7.31 9.72 -1.56
C LEU A 559 -7.99 10.27 -2.83
N GLY A 560 -9.09 9.66 -3.28
CA GLY A 560 -9.87 10.14 -4.40
C GLY A 560 -9.24 9.92 -5.77
N LEU A 561 -8.23 9.06 -5.86
CA LEU A 561 -7.63 8.65 -7.13
C LEU A 561 -8.50 7.62 -7.83
N LEU A 562 -8.63 7.78 -9.14
CA LEU A 562 -9.42 6.88 -9.94
C LEU A 562 -8.64 5.60 -10.26
N LYS A 563 -9.25 4.46 -9.91
CA LYS A 563 -8.77 3.13 -10.31
C LYS A 563 -9.49 2.67 -11.57
N MET A 564 -8.77 1.94 -12.41
CA MET A 564 -9.32 1.14 -13.50
C MET A 564 -8.80 -0.28 -13.35
N ASP A 565 -9.69 -1.26 -13.40
CA ASP A 565 -9.30 -2.65 -13.27
C ASP A 565 -9.08 -3.26 -14.67
N PHE A 566 -7.83 -3.57 -15.00
CA PHE A 566 -7.43 -4.26 -16.23
C PHE A 566 -7.22 -5.74 -15.94
N LEU A 567 -8.23 -6.57 -16.17
CA LEU A 567 -8.15 -8.00 -15.88
C LEU A 567 -7.70 -8.80 -17.09
N GLY A 568 -6.80 -9.75 -16.88
CA GLY A 568 -6.50 -10.78 -17.86
C GLY A 568 -7.47 -11.95 -17.70
N LEU A 569 -8.25 -12.26 -18.72
CA LEU A 569 -9.18 -13.38 -18.73
C LEU A 569 -8.74 -14.43 -19.75
N THR A 570 -8.26 -15.57 -19.27
CA THR A 570 -7.81 -16.69 -20.10
C THR A 570 -8.87 -17.18 -21.09
N ASN A 571 -10.16 -17.02 -20.77
CA ASN A 571 -11.24 -17.41 -21.68
C ASN A 571 -11.29 -16.57 -22.95
N LEU A 572 -10.97 -15.27 -22.89
CA LEU A 572 -10.86 -14.43 -24.09
C LEU A 572 -9.71 -14.91 -24.97
N THR A 573 -8.61 -15.34 -24.36
CA THR A 573 -7.46 -15.92 -25.06
C THR A 573 -7.81 -17.26 -25.72
N ILE A 574 -8.57 -18.12 -25.02
CA ILE A 574 -9.05 -19.39 -25.57
C ILE A 574 -9.98 -19.15 -26.76
N LEU A 575 -10.93 -18.21 -26.64
CA LEU A 575 -11.87 -17.86 -27.70
C LEU A 575 -11.16 -17.35 -28.96
N ASP A 576 -10.21 -16.43 -28.80
CA ASP A 576 -9.41 -15.90 -29.92
C ASP A 576 -8.65 -17.00 -30.66
N ARG A 577 -7.97 -17.88 -29.90
CA ARG A 577 -7.26 -19.03 -30.48
C ARG A 577 -8.20 -19.98 -31.19
N ALA A 578 -9.39 -20.24 -30.63
CA ALA A 578 -10.39 -21.10 -31.25
C ALA A 578 -10.87 -20.52 -32.60
N VAL A 579 -11.22 -19.23 -32.64
CA VAL A 579 -11.64 -18.55 -33.87
C VAL A 579 -10.54 -18.58 -34.94
N LYS A 580 -9.30 -18.27 -34.56
CA LYS A 580 -8.14 -18.33 -35.47
C LYS A 580 -7.90 -19.73 -36.02
N LEU A 581 -7.97 -20.76 -35.17
CA LEU A 581 -7.80 -22.16 -35.60
C LEU A 581 -8.93 -22.61 -36.54
N VAL A 582 -10.18 -22.20 -36.31
CA VAL A 582 -11.29 -22.51 -37.22
C VAL A 582 -11.09 -21.83 -38.57
N ARG A 583 -10.67 -20.55 -38.58
CA ARG A 583 -10.31 -19.83 -39.81
C ARG A 583 -9.20 -20.55 -40.57
N GLU A 584 -8.13 -20.97 -39.91
CA GLU A 584 -7.00 -21.66 -40.53
C GLU A 584 -7.34 -23.07 -41.04
N SER A 585 -8.13 -23.83 -40.29
CA SER A 585 -8.43 -25.23 -40.60
C SER A 585 -9.60 -25.41 -41.56
N GLN A 586 -10.62 -24.54 -41.50
CA GLN A 586 -11.87 -24.68 -42.24
C GLN A 586 -12.15 -23.51 -43.19
N GLY A 587 -11.39 -22.41 -43.10
CA GLY A 587 -11.63 -21.21 -43.91
C GLY A 587 -12.91 -20.46 -43.52
N VAL A 588 -13.46 -20.75 -42.34
CA VAL A 588 -14.70 -20.13 -41.82
C VAL A 588 -14.34 -18.92 -40.98
N GLU A 589 -14.86 -17.75 -41.36
CA GLU A 589 -14.82 -16.52 -40.59
C GLU A 589 -15.94 -16.55 -39.53
N ILE A 590 -15.57 -16.46 -38.24
CA ILE A 590 -16.53 -16.36 -37.14
C ILE A 590 -16.42 -14.96 -36.56
N ASP A 591 -17.53 -14.23 -36.58
CA ASP A 591 -17.68 -12.97 -35.88
C ASP A 591 -18.47 -13.20 -34.59
N LEU A 592 -17.79 -13.05 -33.45
CA LEU A 592 -18.36 -13.28 -32.13
C LEU A 592 -19.51 -12.31 -31.79
N GLN A 593 -19.54 -11.13 -32.39
CA GLN A 593 -20.55 -10.10 -32.09
C GLN A 593 -21.90 -10.35 -32.78
N THR A 594 -21.92 -11.22 -33.80
CA THR A 594 -23.10 -11.46 -34.64
C THR A 594 -23.67 -12.87 -34.48
N LEU A 595 -23.14 -13.64 -33.53
CA LEU A 595 -23.64 -14.99 -33.24
C LEU A 595 -25.09 -14.96 -32.77
N ALA A 596 -25.88 -15.90 -33.30
CA ALA A 596 -27.26 -16.08 -32.89
C ALA A 596 -27.34 -16.57 -31.44
N LEU A 597 -28.18 -15.92 -30.64
CA LEU A 597 -28.35 -16.24 -29.21
C LEU A 597 -29.39 -17.35 -28.96
N ASP A 598 -30.04 -17.85 -30.02
CA ASP A 598 -31.12 -18.84 -29.97
C ASP A 598 -30.74 -20.17 -30.66
N ASP A 599 -29.44 -20.48 -30.78
CA ASP A 599 -28.96 -21.72 -31.39
C ASP A 599 -29.35 -22.97 -30.59
N GLU A 600 -30.22 -23.80 -31.18
CA GLU A 600 -30.77 -25.01 -30.55
C GLU A 600 -29.67 -26.00 -30.14
N THR A 601 -28.62 -26.15 -30.96
CA THR A 601 -27.52 -27.11 -30.69
C THR A 601 -26.72 -26.70 -29.45
N THR A 602 -26.50 -25.40 -29.26
CA THR A 602 -25.84 -24.85 -28.08
C THR A 602 -26.68 -25.08 -26.82
N TYR A 603 -28.00 -24.88 -26.89
CA TYR A 603 -28.89 -25.15 -25.77
C TYR A 603 -29.05 -26.64 -25.46
N ASP A 604 -29.00 -27.52 -26.45
CA ASP A 604 -28.99 -28.97 -26.26
C ASP A 604 -27.73 -29.43 -25.49
N LEU A 605 -26.57 -28.88 -25.83
CA LEU A 605 -25.32 -29.15 -25.12
C LEU A 605 -25.36 -28.67 -23.67
N LEU A 606 -25.87 -27.45 -23.44
CA LEU A 606 -26.07 -26.92 -22.09
C LEU A 606 -27.02 -27.81 -21.29
N SER A 607 -28.18 -28.15 -21.86
CA SER A 607 -29.21 -28.99 -21.23
C SER A 607 -28.74 -30.42 -20.95
N SER A 608 -27.68 -30.89 -21.60
CA SER A 608 -27.11 -32.21 -21.32
C SER A 608 -26.23 -32.22 -20.06
N GLY A 609 -25.96 -31.06 -19.43
CA GLY A 609 -25.08 -30.92 -18.27
C GLY A 609 -23.59 -31.13 -18.58
N ASN A 610 -23.20 -31.24 -19.86
CA ASN A 610 -21.81 -31.44 -20.28
C ASN A 610 -21.08 -30.09 -20.42
N THR A 611 -21.06 -29.31 -19.34
CA THR A 611 -20.52 -27.94 -19.33
C THR A 611 -19.06 -27.84 -18.90
N ASN A 612 -18.27 -28.91 -19.11
CA ASN A 612 -16.83 -28.87 -18.87
C ASN A 612 -16.20 -27.80 -19.78
N ASP A 613 -15.31 -26.98 -19.24
CA ASP A 613 -14.65 -25.86 -19.92
C ASP A 613 -15.62 -24.79 -20.48
N LEU A 614 -16.90 -24.81 -20.11
CA LEU A 614 -17.82 -23.70 -20.37
C LEU A 614 -17.73 -22.68 -19.23
N PHE A 615 -17.33 -21.46 -19.60
CA PHE A 615 -17.14 -20.36 -18.67
C PHE A 615 -18.34 -20.17 -17.73
N GLN A 616 -18.07 -20.03 -16.44
CA GLN A 616 -19.04 -19.89 -15.33
C GLN A 616 -19.90 -21.13 -15.01
N LEU A 617 -19.96 -22.14 -15.88
CA LEU A 617 -20.88 -23.27 -15.75
C LEU A 617 -20.19 -24.62 -15.45
N GLU A 618 -18.88 -24.63 -15.23
CA GLU A 618 -18.06 -25.85 -15.03
C GLU A 618 -18.22 -26.52 -13.66
N SER A 619 -18.72 -25.82 -12.65
CA SER A 619 -18.73 -26.36 -11.28
C SER A 619 -19.71 -27.53 -11.16
N ALA A 620 -19.33 -28.56 -10.39
CA ALA A 620 -20.17 -29.75 -10.18
C ALA A 620 -21.55 -29.44 -9.57
N GLY A 621 -21.68 -28.32 -8.84
CA GLY A 621 -22.96 -27.83 -8.34
C GLY A 621 -23.82 -27.24 -9.45
N MET A 622 -23.22 -26.44 -10.34
CA MET A 622 -23.91 -25.83 -11.47
C MET A 622 -24.31 -26.87 -12.53
N GLN A 623 -23.43 -27.82 -12.83
CA GLN A 623 -23.70 -28.96 -13.72
C GLN A 623 -24.91 -29.80 -13.30
N ARG A 624 -25.23 -29.85 -12.00
CA ARG A 624 -26.42 -30.54 -11.48
C ARG A 624 -27.67 -29.67 -11.49
N TYR A 625 -27.49 -28.35 -11.55
CA TYR A 625 -28.58 -27.38 -11.52
C TYR A 625 -29.17 -27.17 -12.91
N ILE A 626 -28.29 -27.07 -13.92
CA ILE A 626 -28.63 -27.14 -15.34
C ILE A 626 -29.21 -28.53 -15.63
#